data_AF-A0A0P8A2B1-F1
#
_entry.id   AF-A0A0P8A2B1-F1
#
_cell.length_a   1.000
_cell.length_b   1.000
_cell.length_c   1.000
_cell.angle_alpha   90.00
_cell.angle_beta   90.00
_cell.angle_gamma   90.00
#
_symmetry.space_group_name_H-M   'P 1'
#
loop_
_entity.id
_entity.type
_entity.pdbx_description
1 polymer ?
#
loop_
_entity_poly.entity_id
_entity_poly.type
_entity_poly.pdbx_seq_one_letter_code
_entity_poly.pdbx_strand_id
1 'polypeptide(L)'
;MGSITIRLSDELETKIEERRGEKSKSDFYRDILIAFVSKSDDNLLTNVSNLKTENSGHIQALEQQISILKDQNTDLRSSNSKLMTLLNQEQALHLQTQKLLPGPEKKWWIFWK
;
A
#
# COMPACT_ATOMS: atom_id res chain seq x y z
N MET A 1 -16.71 -28.30 -42.33
CA MET A 1 -15.83 -27.12 -42.21
C MET A 1 -16.67 -25.89 -42.51
N GLY A 2 -16.72 -24.91 -41.60
CA GLY A 2 -17.42 -23.65 -41.87
C GLY A 2 -16.56 -22.77 -42.80
N SER A 3 -17.21 -22.11 -43.77
CA SER A 3 -16.58 -21.06 -44.58
C SER A 3 -17.03 -19.69 -44.07
N ILE A 4 -16.14 -18.71 -44.13
CA ILE A 4 -16.43 -17.32 -43.79
C ILE A 4 -16.01 -16.48 -45.00
N THR A 5 -16.90 -15.60 -45.44
CA THR A 5 -16.61 -14.61 -46.48
C THR A 5 -16.22 -13.30 -45.82
N ILE A 6 -15.01 -12.82 -46.10
CA ILE A 6 -14.48 -11.57 -45.55
C ILE A 6 -14.31 -10.60 -46.72
N ARG A 7 -14.70 -9.33 -46.53
CA ARG A 7 -14.44 -8.26 -47.49
C ARG A 7 -13.12 -7.61 -47.13
N LEU A 8 -12.20 -7.59 -48.08
CA LEU A 8 -10.89 -6.94 -47.96
C LEU A 8 -10.81 -5.83 -49.01
N SER A 9 -10.05 -4.78 -48.71
CA SER A 9 -9.68 -3.79 -49.72
C SER A 9 -8.61 -4.36 -50.65
N ASP A 10 -8.65 -3.97 -51.93
CA ASP A 10 -7.71 -4.43 -52.97
C ASP A 10 -6.24 -4.22 -52.57
N GLU A 11 -5.94 -3.14 -51.84
CA GLU A 11 -4.59 -2.86 -51.32
C GLU A 11 -4.13 -3.91 -50.31
N LEU A 12 -5.03 -4.37 -49.44
CA LEU A 12 -4.73 -5.40 -48.44
C LEU A 12 -4.59 -6.76 -49.10
N GLU A 13 -5.44 -7.08 -50.07
CA GLU A 13 -5.34 -8.33 -50.82
C GLU A 13 -4.00 -8.42 -51.57
N THR A 14 -3.57 -7.33 -52.18
CA THR A 14 -2.26 -7.25 -52.86
C THR A 14 -1.10 -7.47 -51.87
N LYS A 15 -1.11 -6.76 -50.73
CA LYS A 15 -0.09 -6.92 -49.67
C LYS A 15 -0.07 -8.33 -49.06
N ILE A 16 -1.23 -8.98 -48.95
CA ILE A 16 -1.35 -10.34 -48.46
C ILE A 16 -0.75 -11.31 -49.48
N GLU A 17 -1.04 -11.14 -50.77
CA GLU A 17 -0.53 -12.00 -51.83
C GLU A 17 1.00 -11.91 -51.94
N GLU A 18 1.57 -10.70 -51.84
CA GLU A 18 3.01 -10.47 -51.82
C GLU A 18 3.71 -11.14 -50.61
N ARG A 19 3.08 -11.11 -49.43
CA ARG A 19 3.66 -11.68 -48.20
C ARG A 19 3.41 -13.17 -48.04
N ARG A 20 2.35 -13.70 -48.63
CA ARG A 20 1.94 -15.10 -48.54
C ARG A 20 2.92 -16.03 -49.26
N GLY A 21 3.48 -15.57 -50.38
CA GLY A 21 4.34 -16.40 -51.23
C GLY A 21 3.64 -17.69 -51.63
N GLU A 22 4.23 -18.84 -51.31
CA GLU A 22 3.74 -20.18 -51.71
C GLU A 22 2.66 -20.77 -50.78
N LYS A 23 2.38 -20.14 -49.63
CA LYS A 23 1.38 -20.68 -48.68
C LYS A 23 -0.05 -20.57 -49.23
N SER A 24 -0.95 -21.47 -48.84
CA SER A 24 -2.38 -21.34 -49.14
C SER A 24 -2.98 -20.09 -48.51
N LYS A 25 -3.91 -19.41 -49.20
CA LYS A 25 -4.62 -18.22 -48.67
C LYS A 25 -5.24 -18.52 -47.31
N SER A 26 -5.91 -19.67 -47.20
CA SER A 26 -6.59 -20.09 -45.98
C SER A 26 -5.64 -20.29 -44.79
N ASP A 27 -4.46 -20.88 -45.04
CA ASP A 27 -3.47 -21.12 -43.98
C ASP A 27 -2.84 -19.80 -43.52
N PHE A 28 -2.57 -18.90 -44.47
CA PHE A 28 -2.03 -17.58 -44.15
C PHE A 28 -3.02 -16.72 -43.33
N TYR A 29 -4.30 -16.71 -43.69
CA TYR A 29 -5.32 -16.01 -42.90
C TYR A 29 -5.49 -16.63 -41.51
N ARG A 30 -5.41 -17.96 -41.42
CA ARG A 30 -5.46 -18.66 -40.14
C ARG A 30 -4.27 -18.27 -39.26
N ASP A 31 -3.06 -18.23 -39.81
CA ASP A 31 -1.84 -17.81 -39.09
C ASP A 31 -1.98 -16.38 -38.57
N ILE A 32 -2.50 -15.45 -39.37
CA ILE A 32 -2.74 -14.05 -38.95
C ILE A 32 -3.75 -13.99 -37.80
N LEU A 33 -4.86 -14.70 -37.92
CA LEU A 33 -5.91 -14.72 -36.89
C LEU A 33 -5.39 -15.32 -35.58
N ILE A 34 -4.63 -16.42 -35.65
CA ILE A 34 -3.99 -17.02 -34.49
C ILE A 34 -3.02 -16.02 -33.86
N ALA A 35 -2.14 -15.40 -34.65
CA ALA A 35 -1.19 -14.42 -34.15
C ALA A 35 -1.86 -13.20 -33.51
N PHE A 36 -3.00 -12.75 -34.04
CA PHE A 36 -3.77 -11.63 -33.49
C PHE A 36 -4.43 -12.00 -32.16
N VAL A 37 -5.03 -13.19 -32.07
CA VAL A 37 -5.64 -13.69 -30.83
C VAL A 37 -4.56 -13.88 -29.76
N SER A 38 -3.46 -14.56 -30.08
CA SER A 38 -2.35 -14.77 -29.15
C SER A 38 -1.74 -13.46 -28.64
N LYS A 39 -1.56 -12.46 -29.50
CA LYS A 39 -1.09 -11.13 -29.08
C LYS A 39 -2.07 -10.40 -28.15
N SER A 40 -3.37 -10.64 -28.30
CA SER A 40 -4.39 -10.03 -27.45
C SER A 40 -4.36 -10.64 -26.05
N ASP A 41 -4.15 -11.96 -25.95
CA ASP A 41 -4.03 -12.67 -24.68
C ASP A 41 -2.75 -12.31 -23.93
N ASP A 42 -1.60 -12.21 -24.62
CA ASP A 42 -0.33 -11.81 -24.02
C ASP A 42 -0.35 -10.38 -23.46
N ASN A 43 -1.00 -9.44 -24.16
CA ASN A 43 -1.18 -8.07 -23.67
C ASN A 43 -2.11 -7.98 -22.45
N LEU A 44 -3.12 -8.84 -22.38
CA LEU A 44 -3.99 -8.91 -21.20
C LEU A 44 -3.26 -9.50 -19.99
N LEU A 45 -2.48 -10.57 -20.19
CA LEU A 45 -1.68 -11.21 -19.14
C LEU A 45 -0.64 -10.26 -18.55
N THR A 46 0.07 -9.53 -19.41
CA THR A 46 1.07 -8.53 -18.98
C THR A 46 0.43 -7.40 -18.17
N ASN A 47 -0.70 -6.85 -18.63
CA ASN A 47 -1.43 -5.81 -17.90
C ASN A 47 -1.93 -6.28 -16.52
N VAL A 48 -2.49 -7.50 -16.44
CA VAL A 48 -2.94 -8.09 -15.17
C VAL A 48 -1.76 -8.34 -14.22
N SER A 49 -0.62 -8.81 -14.74
CA SER A 49 0.58 -9.04 -13.94
C SER A 49 1.17 -7.75 -13.37
N ASN A 50 1.17 -6.67 -14.16
CA ASN A 50 1.64 -5.35 -13.73
C ASN A 50 0.73 -4.78 -12.64
N LEU A 51 -0.60 -4.82 -12.84
CA LEU A 51 -1.57 -4.36 -11.83
C LEU A 51 -1.48 -5.17 -10.52
N LYS A 52 -1.24 -6.47 -10.60
CA LYS A 52 -1.07 -7.32 -9.41
C LYS A 52 0.20 -6.96 -8.65
N THR A 53 1.28 -6.62 -9.37
CA THR A 53 2.57 -6.26 -8.78
C THR A 53 2.51 -4.89 -8.11
N GLU A 54 1.89 -3.89 -8.77
CA GLU A 54 1.67 -2.56 -8.19
C GLU A 54 0.78 -2.61 -6.94
N ASN A 55 -0.33 -3.36 -7.01
CA ASN A 55 -1.21 -3.54 -5.85
C ASN A 55 -0.51 -4.25 -4.70
N SER A 56 0.31 -5.27 -4.99
CA SER A 56 1.09 -5.96 -3.96
C SER A 56 2.12 -5.05 -3.29
N GLY A 57 2.81 -4.20 -4.07
CA GLY A 57 3.75 -3.21 -3.53
C GLY A 57 3.06 -2.17 -2.66
N HIS A 58 1.87 -1.70 -3.07
CA HIS A 58 1.08 -0.75 -2.29
C HIS A 58 0.58 -1.35 -0.96
N ILE A 59 0.10 -2.59 -0.98
CA ILE A 59 -0.33 -3.31 0.24
C ILE A 59 0.85 -3.46 1.20
N GLN A 60 2.02 -3.88 0.71
CA GLN A 60 3.20 -4.04 1.55
C GLN A 60 3.65 -2.72 2.20
N ALA A 61 3.58 -1.61 1.46
CA ALA A 61 3.89 -0.28 2.00
C ALA A 61 2.89 0.14 3.11
N LEU A 62 1.60 -0.14 2.92
CA LEU A 62 0.58 0.12 3.93
C LEU A 62 0.77 -0.74 5.19
N GLU A 63 1.11 -2.02 5.02
CA GLU A 63 1.42 -2.92 6.15
C GLU A 63 2.61 -2.43 6.98
N GLN A 64 3.67 -1.95 6.31
CA GLN A 64 4.82 -1.36 7.00
C GLN A 64 4.43 -0.10 7.78
N GLN A 65 3.63 0.79 7.19
CA GLN A 65 3.13 1.98 7.88
C GLN A 65 2.28 1.63 9.10
N ILE A 66 1.40 0.63 8.99
CA ILE A 66 0.59 0.14 10.11
C ILE A 66 1.50 -0.39 11.24
N SER A 67 2.56 -1.14 10.90
CA SER A 67 3.52 -1.62 11.90
C SER A 67 4.20 -0.48 12.64
N ILE A 68 4.71 0.52 11.90
CA ILE A 68 5.37 1.70 12.49
C ILE A 68 4.42 2.45 13.42
N LEU A 69 3.18 2.70 12.97
CA LEU A 69 2.18 3.39 13.78
C LEU A 69 1.81 2.61 15.04
N LYS A 70 1.79 1.27 14.95
CA LYS A 70 1.53 0.41 16.10
C LYS A 70 2.64 0.50 17.14
N ASP A 71 3.89 0.45 16.71
CA ASP A 71 5.06 0.57 17.60
C ASP A 71 5.07 1.95 18.28
N GLN A 72 4.87 3.03 17.52
CA GLN A 72 4.73 4.38 18.06
C GLN A 72 3.59 4.49 19.10
N ASN A 73 2.45 3.84 18.86
CA ASN A 73 1.34 3.82 19.80
C ASN A 73 1.73 3.10 21.11
N THR A 74 2.46 1.99 21.02
CA THR A 74 2.93 1.28 22.21
C THR A 74 3.91 2.10 23.04
N ASP A 75 4.83 2.83 22.40
CA ASP A 75 5.77 3.72 23.08
C ASP A 75 5.07 4.90 23.75
N LEU A 76 4.08 5.49 23.07
CA LEU A 76 3.25 6.56 23.64
C LEU A 76 2.46 6.06 24.84
N ARG A 77 1.88 4.86 24.79
CA ARG A 77 1.17 4.26 25.94
C ARG A 77 2.09 4.01 27.11
N SER A 78 3.29 3.48 26.87
CA SER A 78 4.31 3.27 27.90
C SER A 78 4.72 4.60 28.56
N SER A 79 4.98 5.62 27.74
CA SER A 79 5.34 6.96 28.22
C SER A 79 4.21 7.58 29.05
N ASN A 80 2.96 7.46 28.60
CA ASN A 80 1.81 7.97 29.32
C ASN A 80 1.61 7.28 30.67
N SER A 81 1.81 5.96 30.73
CA SER A 81 1.78 5.21 31.99
C SER A 81 2.84 5.69 32.99
N LYS A 82 4.05 6.01 32.50
CA LYS A 82 5.13 6.57 33.34
C LYS A 82 4.76 7.96 33.86
N LEU A 83 4.23 8.82 32.98
CA LEU A 83 3.77 10.16 33.37
C LEU A 83 2.68 10.12 34.43
N MET A 84 1.69 9.24 34.29
CA MET A 84 0.64 9.05 35.30
C MET A 84 1.22 8.60 36.65
N THR A 85 2.23 7.72 36.62
CA THR A 85 2.91 7.28 37.84
C THR A 85 3.64 8.44 38.53
N LEU A 86 4.37 9.24 37.76
CA LEU A 86 5.08 10.42 38.27
C LEU A 86 4.11 11.49 38.81
N LEU A 87 2.98 11.70 38.13
CA LEU A 87 1.94 12.61 38.59
C LEU A 87 1.39 12.18 39.96
N ASN A 88 1.07 10.89 40.13
CA ASN A 88 0.59 10.38 41.40
C ASN A 88 1.64 10.51 42.52
N GLN A 89 2.93 10.31 42.19
CA GLN A 89 4.03 10.52 43.13
C GLN A 89 4.16 12.00 43.54
N GLU A 90 4.06 12.92 42.58
CA GLU A 90 4.10 14.36 42.85
C GLU A 90 2.95 14.77 43.77
N GLN A 91 1.71 14.33 43.49
CA GLN A 91 0.56 14.61 44.34
C GLN A 91 0.73 14.08 45.76
N ALA A 92 1.29 12.88 45.91
CA ALA A 92 1.56 12.30 47.23
C ALA A 92 2.61 13.11 48.00
N LEU A 93 3.70 13.50 47.32
CA LEU A 93 4.74 14.35 47.90
C LEU A 93 4.21 15.73 48.27
N HIS A 94 3.42 16.35 47.40
CA HIS A 94 2.80 17.65 47.64
C HIS A 94 1.96 17.63 48.93
N LEU A 95 1.10 16.62 49.08
CA LEU A 95 0.29 16.43 50.29
C LEU A 95 1.16 16.19 51.53
N GLN A 96 2.27 15.47 51.40
CA GLN A 96 3.21 15.26 52.51
C GLN A 96 3.90 16.57 52.91
N THR A 97 4.38 17.35 51.96
CA THR A 97 4.99 18.67 52.20
C THR A 97 3.99 19.63 52.83
N GLN A 98 2.75 19.66 52.35
CA GLN A 98 1.70 20.52 52.91
C GLN A 98 1.40 20.20 54.38
N LYS A 99 1.46 18.92 54.78
CA LYS A 99 1.29 18.50 56.19
C LYS A 99 2.47 18.88 57.09
N LEU A 100 3.68 18.99 56.52
CA LEU A 100 4.90 19.34 57.25
C LEU A 100 5.05 20.86 57.42
N LEU A 101 4.38 21.65 56.58
CA LEU A 101 4.38 23.10 56.71
C LEU A 101 3.51 23.52 57.90
N PRO A 102 4.01 24.41 58.78
CA PRO A 102 3.17 24.98 59.82
C PRO A 102 1.99 25.72 59.18
N GLY A 103 0.79 25.53 59.73
CA GLY A 103 -0.39 26.27 59.27
C GLY A 103 -0.15 27.79 59.34
N PRO A 104 -0.92 28.60 58.58
CA PRO A 104 -0.69 30.04 58.41
C PRO A 104 -0.69 30.85 59.72
N GLU A 105 -1.13 30.23 60.83
CA GLU A 105 -1.11 30.81 62.17
C GLU A 105 0.27 30.82 62.84
N LYS A 106 1.24 30.01 62.38
CA LYS A 106 2.57 29.90 63.00
C LYS A 106 3.65 30.53 62.13
N LYS A 107 4.16 31.66 62.63
CA LYS A 107 5.24 32.48 62.08
C LYS A 107 6.49 31.64 61.78
N TRP A 108 6.69 31.33 60.49
CA TRP A 108 7.71 30.41 59.98
C TRP A 108 9.16 30.84 60.23
N TRP A 109 9.40 32.12 60.55
CA TRP A 109 10.74 32.66 60.85
C TRP A 109 11.27 32.29 62.24
N ILE A 110 10.46 31.67 63.11
CA ILE A 110 10.91 31.26 64.46
C ILE A 110 11.86 30.05 64.39
N PHE A 111 11.82 29.27 63.31
CA PHE A 111 12.64 28.05 63.14
C PHE A 111 14.11 28.30 62.75
N TRP A 112 14.51 29.56 62.50
CA TRP A 112 15.86 29.92 62.05
C TRP A 112 16.71 30.61 63.14
N LYS A 113 16.31 30.49 64.41
CA LYS A 113 17.01 31.08 65.56
C LYS A 113 17.73 30.00 66.38
#